data_AF-A0A2V8KJ75-F1
#
_entry.id   AF-A0A2V8KJ75-F1
#
_cell.length_a   1.000
_cell.length_b   1.000
_cell.length_c   1.000
_cell.angle_alpha   90.00
_cell.angle_beta   90.00
_cell.angle_gamma   90.00
#
_symmetry.space_group_name_H-M   'P 1'
#
loop_
_entity.id
_entity.type
_entity.pdbx_description
1 polymer ?
#
loop_
_entity_poly.entity_id
_entity_poly.type
_entity_poly.pdbx_seq_one_letter_code
_entity_poly.pdbx_strand_id
1 'polypeptide(L)'
;MISQFDAEFSNALLEFNREAVLYCQGISDIVARNYAIDYATMLRDRMKGIEASLPRFPAGLFEPNRKLIRATLESMFEKYFQSK
;
A
#
# COMPACT_ATOMS: atom_id res chain seq x y z
N MET A 1 -12.73 -25.54 -5.84
CA MET A 1 -12.20 -25.70 -4.47
C MET A 1 -11.12 -24.65 -4.34
N ILE A 2 -11.37 -23.56 -3.62
CA ILE A 2 -10.36 -22.51 -3.37
C ILE A 2 -9.31 -23.16 -2.47
N SER A 3 -8.03 -23.09 -2.85
CA SER A 3 -6.98 -23.66 -2.01
C SER A 3 -6.89 -22.88 -0.70
N GLN A 4 -6.47 -23.52 0.38
CA GLN A 4 -6.26 -22.83 1.67
C GLN A 4 -5.31 -21.63 1.50
N PHE A 5 -4.29 -21.77 0.65
CA PHE A 5 -3.37 -20.71 0.27
C PHE A 5 -4.09 -19.50 -0.37
N ASP A 6 -5.01 -19.73 -1.32
CA ASP A 6 -5.76 -18.66 -1.96
C ASP A 6 -6.67 -17.91 -0.98
N ALA A 7 -7.22 -18.62 0.01
CA ALA A 7 -8.04 -18.03 1.06
C ALA A 7 -7.22 -17.17 2.03
N GLU A 8 -6.06 -17.68 2.48
CA GLU A 8 -5.11 -16.95 3.34
C GLU A 8 -4.58 -15.69 2.64
N PHE A 9 -4.19 -15.82 1.36
CA PHE A 9 -3.77 -14.70 0.53
C PHE A 9 -4.88 -13.64 0.38
N SER A 10 -6.12 -14.07 0.10
CA SER A 10 -7.24 -13.14 -0.05
C SER A 10 -7.55 -12.40 1.25
N ASN A 11 -7.42 -13.08 2.40
CA ASN A 11 -7.61 -12.47 3.70
C ASN A 11 -6.50 -11.45 4.03
N ALA A 12 -5.24 -11.81 3.79
CA ALA A 12 -4.10 -10.89 3.96
C ALA A 12 -4.26 -9.63 3.09
N LEU A 13 -4.72 -9.81 1.85
CA LEU A 13 -5.02 -8.71 0.95
C LEU A 13 -6.16 -7.81 1.42
N LEU A 14 -7.21 -8.40 2.00
CA LEU A 14 -8.33 -7.66 2.57
C LEU A 14 -7.88 -6.80 3.76
N GLU A 15 -7.12 -7.37 4.69
CA GLU A 15 -6.65 -6.67 5.88
C GLU A 15 -5.62 -5.58 5.53
N PHE A 16 -4.69 -5.85 4.60
CA PHE A 16 -3.79 -4.82 4.06
C PHE A 16 -4.57 -3.64 3.48
N ASN A 17 -5.55 -3.92 2.60
CA ASN A 17 -6.34 -2.87 1.98
C ASN A 17 -7.12 -2.06 3.03
N ARG A 18 -7.68 -2.72 4.05
CA ARG A 18 -8.40 -2.05 5.13
C ARG A 18 -7.51 -1.06 5.88
N GLU A 19 -6.32 -1.48 6.28
CA GLU A 19 -5.37 -0.64 7.01
C GLU A 19 -4.82 0.50 6.13
N ALA A 20 -4.45 0.19 4.88
CA ALA A 20 -3.95 1.18 3.93
C ALA A 20 -5.00 2.25 3.57
N VAL A 21 -6.27 1.87 3.42
CA VAL A 21 -7.37 2.83 3.16
C VAL A 21 -7.53 3.80 4.33
N LEU A 22 -7.54 3.29 5.57
CA LEU A 22 -7.65 4.13 6.76
C LEU A 22 -6.46 5.09 6.88
N TYR A 23 -5.25 4.60 6.62
CA TYR A 23 -4.05 5.44 6.59
C TYR A 23 -4.19 6.57 5.57
N CYS A 24 -4.58 6.26 4.33
CA CYS A 24 -4.76 7.27 3.29
C CYS A 24 -5.83 8.30 3.67
N GLN A 25 -6.94 7.87 4.25
CA GLN A 25 -8.02 8.75 4.69
C GLN A 25 -7.60 9.69 5.83
N GLY A 26 -6.66 9.26 6.68
CA GLY A 26 -6.09 10.08 7.76
C GLY A 26 -5.18 11.22 7.29
N ILE A 27 -4.75 11.22 6.01
CA ILE A 27 -3.89 12.27 5.46
C ILE A 27 -4.74 13.46 4.99
N SER A 28 -4.58 14.61 5.64
CA SER A 28 -5.33 15.83 5.29
C SER A 28 -4.81 16.51 4.03
N ASP A 29 -3.49 16.47 3.78
CA ASP A 29 -2.89 17.04 2.58
C ASP A 29 -3.27 16.21 1.34
N ILE A 30 -3.89 16.86 0.35
CA ILE A 30 -4.45 16.17 -0.81
C ILE A 30 -3.36 15.53 -1.67
N VAL A 31 -2.20 16.19 -1.80
CA VAL A 31 -1.09 15.69 -2.62
C VAL A 31 -0.48 14.45 -1.96
N ALA A 32 -0.24 14.51 -0.65
CA ALA A 32 0.24 13.40 0.16
C ALA A 32 -0.74 12.22 0.17
N ARG A 33 -2.05 12.49 0.29
CA ARG A 33 -3.09 11.46 0.26
C ARG A 33 -3.13 10.75 -1.10
N ASN A 34 -3.16 11.50 -2.20
CA ASN A 34 -3.17 10.92 -3.54
C ASN A 34 -1.91 10.08 -3.76
N TYR A 35 -0.75 10.58 -3.32
CA TYR A 35 0.49 9.82 -3.37
C TYR A 35 0.43 8.52 -2.57
N ALA A 36 -0.16 8.54 -1.36
CA ALA A 36 -0.35 7.35 -0.54
C ALA A 36 -1.28 6.32 -1.21
N ILE A 37 -2.37 6.78 -1.84
CA ILE A 37 -3.32 5.94 -2.58
C ILE A 37 -2.62 5.25 -3.76
N ASP A 38 -1.86 6.01 -4.56
CA ASP A 38 -1.11 5.47 -5.70
C ASP A 38 -0.07 4.43 -5.24
N TYR A 39 0.62 4.71 -4.14
CA TYR A 39 1.63 3.80 -3.59
C TYR A 39 1.02 2.51 -3.02
N ALA A 40 -0.08 2.60 -2.27
CA ALA A 40 -0.82 1.45 -1.77
C ALA A 40 -1.38 0.59 -2.91
N THR A 41 -1.86 1.24 -3.97
CA THR A 41 -2.33 0.57 -5.19
C THR A 41 -1.21 -0.19 -5.87
N MET A 42 -0.03 0.42 -6.04
CA MET A 42 1.15 -0.25 -6.59
C MET A 42 1.54 -1.50 -5.78
N LEU A 43 1.57 -1.41 -4.45
CA LEU A 43 1.90 -2.55 -3.58
C LEU A 43 0.90 -3.69 -3.74
N ARG A 44 -0.39 -3.37 -3.73
CA ARG A 44 -1.47 -4.35 -3.96
C ARG A 44 -1.34 -5.04 -5.33
N ASP A 45 -1.05 -4.26 -6.37
CA ASP A 45 -0.96 -4.78 -7.74
C ASP A 45 0.28 -5.68 -7.91
N ARG A 46 1.39 -5.37 -7.25
CA ARG A 46 2.57 -6.28 -7.17
C ARG A 46 2.22 -7.64 -6.58
N MET A 47 1.40 -7.69 -5.53
CA MET A 47 0.97 -8.97 -4.95
C MET A 47 0.07 -9.78 -5.87
N LYS A 48 -0.65 -9.12 -6.78
CA LYS A 48 -1.45 -9.77 -7.82
C LYS A 48 -0.61 -10.19 -9.03
N GLY A 49 0.72 -10.01 -8.99
CA GLY A 49 1.62 -10.28 -10.11
C GLY A 49 1.49 -9.27 -11.25
N ILE A 50 0.90 -8.10 -11.01
CA ILE A 50 0.76 -7.03 -11.99
C ILE A 50 2.02 -6.17 -11.92
N GLU A 51 2.67 -5.94 -13.06
CA GLU A 51 3.80 -5.03 -13.16
C GLU A 51 3.35 -3.60 -12.85
N ALA A 52 3.70 -3.11 -11.65
CA ALA A 52 3.39 -1.77 -11.20
C ALA A 52 4.67 -0.94 -11.05
N SER A 53 4.75 0.15 -11.83
CA SER A 53 5.81 1.16 -11.69
C SER A 53 5.64 1.98 -10.42
N LEU A 54 6.75 2.54 -9.93
CA LEU A 54 6.70 3.46 -8.79
C LEU A 54 5.84 4.69 -9.12
N PRO A 55 4.96 5.14 -8.21
CA PRO A 55 4.22 6.38 -8.39
C PRO A 55 5.17 7.55 -8.64
N ARG A 56 4.77 8.43 -9.55
CA ARG A 56 5.54 9.63 -9.88
C ARG A 56 5.75 10.50 -8.64
N PHE A 57 6.88 11.18 -8.59
CA PHE A 57 7.16 12.16 -7.54
C PHE A 57 6.18 13.33 -7.66
N PRO A 58 5.30 13.58 -6.67
CA PRO A 58 4.37 14.69 -6.74
C PRO A 58 5.12 16.01 -6.56
N ALA A 59 4.78 17.01 -7.38
CA ALA A 59 5.18 18.39 -7.10
C ALA A 59 4.58 18.82 -5.75
N GLY A 60 5.39 19.40 -4.87
CA GLY A 60 4.95 19.82 -3.54
C GLY A 60 5.02 18.75 -2.44
N LEU A 61 5.24 17.47 -2.79
CA LEU A 61 5.48 16.41 -1.79
C LEU A 61 6.97 16.12 -1.64
N PHE A 62 7.60 16.91 -0.78
CA PHE A 62 9.02 16.81 -0.46
C PHE A 62 9.29 15.78 0.64
N GLU A 63 10.58 15.50 0.83
CA GLU A 63 11.04 14.79 2.02
C GLU A 63 10.91 15.69 3.26
N PRO A 64 10.61 15.14 4.45
CA PRO A 64 10.54 13.71 4.77
C PRO A 64 9.17 13.05 4.53
N ASN A 65 8.14 13.83 4.22
CA ASN A 65 6.75 13.34 4.16
C ASN A 65 6.59 12.18 3.16
N ARG A 66 7.26 12.27 2.01
CA ARG A 66 7.24 11.21 1.01
C ARG A 66 7.86 9.90 1.51
N LYS A 67 9.06 9.95 2.10
CA LYS A 67 9.69 8.77 2.71
C LYS A 67 8.83 8.17 3.81
N LEU A 68 8.21 9.00 4.63
CA LEU A 68 7.34 8.52 5.70
C LEU A 68 6.14 7.75 5.14
N ILE A 69 5.48 8.27 4.10
CA ILE A 69 4.37 7.57 3.44
C ILE A 69 4.81 6.21 2.90
N ARG A 70 5.95 6.17 2.20
CA ARG A 70 6.50 4.91 1.67
C ARG A 70 6.79 3.93 2.80
N ALA A 71 7.56 4.35 3.80
CA ALA A 71 7.98 3.50 4.91
C ALA A 71 6.78 2.93 5.68
N THR A 72 5.75 3.75 5.94
CA THR A 72 4.53 3.29 6.60
C THR A 72 3.79 2.23 5.77
N LEU A 73 3.60 2.47 4.48
CA LEU A 73 2.90 1.52 3.60
C LEU A 73 3.69 0.23 3.36
N GLU A 74 5.02 0.31 3.22
CA GLU A 74 5.89 -0.87 3.14
C GLU A 74 5.84 -1.67 4.44
N SER A 75 5.87 -1.01 5.61
CA SER A 75 5.76 -1.72 6.90
C SER A 75 4.42 -2.43 7.07
N MET A 76 3.31 -1.79 6.66
CA MET A 76 1.99 -2.44 6.62
C MET A 76 1.99 -3.63 5.66
N PHE A 77 2.62 -3.48 4.50
CA PHE A 77 2.71 -4.53 3.51
C PHE A 77 3.51 -5.74 4.02
N GLU A 78 4.67 -5.51 4.62
CA GLU A 78 5.51 -6.55 5.22
C GLU A 78 4.77 -7.32 6.31
N LYS A 79 3.99 -6.62 7.16
CA LYS A 79 3.15 -7.23 8.19
C LYS A 79 2.18 -8.28 7.63
N TYR A 80 1.60 -8.05 6.45
CA TYR A 80 0.59 -8.97 5.88
C TYR A 80 1.15 -10.00 4.91
N PHE A 81 2.27 -9.70 4.23
CA PHE A 81 2.76 -10.53 3.13
C PHE A 81 4.19 -11.07 3.32
N GLN A 82 4.94 -10.56 4.30
CA GLN A 82 6.30 -11.04 4.59
C GLN A 82 6.45 -11.66 5.98
N SER A 83 5.42 -11.58 6.83
CA SER A 83 5.41 -12.31 8.10
C SER A 83 5.21 -13.81 7.83
N LYS A 84 6.33 -14.52 7.71
CA LYS A 84 6.42 -15.98 7.86
C LYS A 84 6.22 -16.39 9.32
#